data_AF-A0AAV5BA31-F1
#
_entry.id   AF-A0AAV5BA31-F1
#
_cell.length_a   1.000
_cell.length_b   1.000
_cell.length_c   1.000
_cell.angle_alpha   90.00
_cell.angle_beta   90.00
_cell.angle_gamma   90.00
#
_symmetry.space_group_name_H-M   'P 1'
#
loop_
_entity.id
_entity.type
_entity.pdbx_description
1 polymer ?
#
loop_
_entity_poly.entity_id
_entity_poly.type
_entity_poly.pdbx_seq_one_letter_code
_entity_poly.pdbx_strand_id
1 'polypeptide(L)'
;MKLIRAIDRFLDTFEKRLCVLCAFLLVWWLWQYVWTSLLMIGLGGAAHNESSLMSFFEGMNKYNVSVFARMAFSLISYRPILSEIAFQEILVMALSGYVLLVLKKRSGYVLGGLTLLLLGMVALCMVFGLRVKRVSELFVIFHILSIGGGTLCALFIVFGLNLLLRLLFFIVHE
;
A
#
# COMPACT_ATOMS: atom_id res chain seq x y z
N MET A 1 -17.68 30.93 13.25
CA MET A 1 -19.05 30.58 12.79
C MET A 1 -19.19 30.38 11.28
N LYS A 2 -18.67 31.26 10.40
CA LYS A 2 -18.77 31.09 8.93
C LYS A 2 -18.11 29.80 8.41
N LEU A 3 -16.95 29.44 8.95
CA LEU A 3 -16.23 28.20 8.61
C LEU A 3 -17.02 26.93 8.98
N ILE A 4 -17.55 26.89 10.21
CA ILE A 4 -18.35 25.75 10.71
C ILE A 4 -19.63 25.58 9.88
N ARG A 5 -20.33 26.68 9.57
CA ARG A 5 -21.49 26.66 8.68
C ARG A 5 -21.14 26.23 7.25
N ALA A 6 -19.93 26.53 6.77
CA ALA A 6 -19.48 26.06 5.46
C ALA A 6 -19.17 24.55 5.48
N ILE A 7 -18.58 24.04 6.56
CA ILE A 7 -18.32 22.59 6.76
C ILE A 7 -19.63 21.81 6.86
N ASP A 8 -20.61 22.30 7.63
CA ASP A 8 -21.93 21.66 7.73
C ASP A 8 -22.62 21.58 6.36
N ARG A 9 -22.57 22.68 5.58
CA ARG A 9 -23.14 22.74 4.23
C ARG A 9 -22.40 21.85 3.22
N PHE A 10 -21.09 21.63 3.42
CA PHE A 10 -20.29 20.68 2.64
C PHE A 10 -20.60 19.21 2.98
N LEU A 11 -21.09 18.94 4.18
CA LEU A 11 -21.41 17.61 4.70
C LEU A 11 -22.92 17.40 4.86
N ASP A 12 -23.74 18.10 4.06
CA ASP A 12 -25.19 18.14 4.22
C ASP A 12 -25.86 16.76 4.04
N THR A 13 -25.30 15.89 3.19
CA THR A 13 -25.83 14.54 2.94
C THR A 13 -24.94 13.44 3.51
N PHE A 14 -25.58 12.33 3.89
CA PHE A 14 -24.88 11.11 4.31
C PHE A 14 -23.89 10.61 3.23
N GLU A 15 -24.26 10.71 1.96
CA GLU A 15 -23.41 10.31 0.83
C GLU A 15 -22.15 11.16 0.71
N LYS A 16 -22.23 12.48 0.92
CA LYS A 16 -21.05 13.36 0.94
C LYS A 16 -20.12 13.04 2.10
N ARG A 17 -20.67 12.80 3.30
CA ARG A 17 -19.89 12.39 4.48
C ARG A 17 -19.13 11.08 4.21
N LEU A 18 -19.79 10.12 3.58
CA LEU A 18 -19.20 8.85 3.21
C LEU A 18 -18.13 9.01 2.12
N CYS A 19 -18.35 9.88 1.12
CA CYS A 19 -17.34 10.18 0.10
C CYS A 19 -16.10 10.87 0.68
N VAL A 20 -16.26 11.80 1.63
CA VAL A 20 -15.14 12.43 2.34
C VAL A 20 -14.34 11.39 3.12
N LEU A 21 -15.02 10.48 3.84
CA LEU A 21 -14.36 9.37 4.53
C LEU A 21 -13.58 8.47 3.56
N CYS A 22 -14.16 8.16 2.40
CA CYS A 22 -13.49 7.39 1.35
C CYS A 22 -12.27 8.09 0.80
N ALA A 23 -12.37 9.40 0.54
CA ALA A 23 -11.24 10.18 0.04
C ALA A 23 -10.09 10.18 1.05
N PHE A 24 -10.38 10.35 2.35
CA PHE A 24 -9.37 10.29 3.40
C PHE A 24 -8.68 8.92 3.48
N LEU A 25 -9.47 7.84 3.47
CA LEU A 25 -8.94 6.49 3.43
C LEU A 25 -8.08 6.25 2.19
N LEU A 26 -8.54 6.70 1.03
CA LEU A 26 -7.84 6.52 -0.24
C LEU A 26 -6.51 7.29 -0.27
N VAL A 27 -6.46 8.50 0.29
CA VAL A 27 -5.20 9.25 0.46
C VAL A 27 -4.22 8.48 1.35
N TRP A 28 -4.71 7.93 2.47
CA TRP A 28 -3.86 7.10 3.34
C TRP A 28 -3.33 5.87 2.60
N TRP A 29 -4.17 5.17 1.84
CA TRP A 29 -3.75 4.03 1.02
C TRP A 29 -2.74 4.41 -0.06
N LEU A 30 -2.98 5.50 -0.79
CA LEU A 30 -2.04 6.03 -1.79
C LEU A 30 -0.68 6.30 -1.16
N TRP A 31 -0.66 6.91 0.03
CA TRP A 31 0.57 7.16 0.78
C TRP A 31 1.32 5.87 1.10
N GLN A 32 0.63 4.83 1.56
CA GLN A 32 1.25 3.52 1.81
C GLN A 32 1.88 2.91 0.55
N TYR A 33 1.19 3.02 -0.58
CA TYR A 33 1.64 2.47 -1.84
C TYR A 33 2.80 3.25 -2.47
N VAL A 34 2.89 4.57 -2.25
CA VAL A 34 4.06 5.36 -2.64
C VAL A 34 5.31 4.84 -1.95
N TRP A 35 5.25 4.62 -0.63
CA TRP A 35 6.38 4.11 0.12
C TRP A 35 6.74 2.66 -0.21
N THR A 36 5.74 1.83 -0.46
CA THR A 36 5.98 0.44 -0.88
C THR A 36 6.61 0.41 -2.28
N SER A 37 6.22 1.31 -3.18
CA SER A 37 6.87 1.49 -4.48
C SER A 37 8.34 1.89 -4.32
N LEU A 38 8.64 2.84 -3.43
CA LEU A 38 10.02 3.25 -3.13
C LEU A 38 10.85 2.09 -2.57
N LEU A 39 10.27 1.25 -1.70
CA LEU A 39 10.90 0.03 -1.22
C LEU A 39 11.22 -0.91 -2.39
N MET A 40 10.27 -1.14 -3.30
CA MET A 40 10.49 -2.03 -4.45
C MET A 40 11.59 -1.49 -5.38
N ILE A 41 11.63 -0.18 -5.64
CA ILE A 41 12.70 0.45 -6.42
C ILE A 41 14.06 0.28 -5.73
N GLY A 42 14.12 0.55 -4.42
CA GLY A 42 15.34 0.37 -3.62
C GLY A 42 15.83 -1.08 -3.62
N LEU A 43 14.92 -2.04 -3.49
CA LEU A 43 15.23 -3.47 -3.56
C LEU A 43 15.81 -3.84 -4.94
N GLY A 44 15.23 -3.31 -6.03
CA GLY A 44 15.71 -3.54 -7.40
C GLY A 44 17.13 -3.04 -7.62
N GLY A 45 17.43 -1.82 -7.14
CA GLY A 45 18.78 -1.26 -7.21
C GLY A 45 19.79 -1.95 -6.30
N ALA A 46 19.34 -2.56 -5.20
CA ALA A 46 20.20 -3.28 -4.26
C ALA A 46 20.45 -4.74 -4.65
N ALA A 47 19.61 -5.33 -5.51
CA ALA A 47 19.63 -6.75 -5.91
C ALA A 47 20.78 -7.14 -6.86
N HIS A 48 21.82 -6.30 -7.00
CA HIS A 48 22.98 -6.57 -7.85
C HIS A 48 24.19 -7.11 -7.07
N ASN A 49 24.40 -6.62 -5.83
CA ASN A 49 25.53 -7.00 -4.99
C ASN A 49 25.08 -7.30 -3.55
N GLU A 50 25.82 -8.17 -2.86
CA GLU A 50 25.52 -8.52 -1.47
C GLU A 50 25.69 -7.33 -0.52
N SER A 51 26.74 -6.52 -0.71
CA SER A 51 26.99 -5.32 0.12
C SER A 51 25.90 -4.26 -0.04
N SER A 52 25.41 -4.04 -1.26
CA SER A 52 24.28 -3.12 -1.50
C SER A 52 23.00 -3.65 -0.87
N LEU A 53 22.76 -4.95 -0.97
CA LEU A 53 21.61 -5.59 -0.35
C LEU A 53 21.63 -5.46 1.18
N MET A 54 22.78 -5.71 1.82
CA MET A 54 22.94 -5.51 3.27
C MET A 54 22.72 -4.04 3.68
N SER A 55 23.29 -3.09 2.94
CA SER A 55 23.08 -1.66 3.22
C SER A 55 21.61 -1.24 3.08
N PHE A 56 20.88 -1.85 2.15
CA PHE A 56 19.44 -1.65 1.99
C PHE A 56 18.66 -2.20 3.19
N PHE A 57 18.98 -3.42 3.65
CA PHE A 57 18.37 -4.01 4.84
C PHE A 57 18.63 -3.17 6.11
N GLU A 58 19.84 -2.65 6.29
CA GLU A 58 20.18 -1.76 7.40
C GLU A 58 19.42 -0.43 7.35
N GLY A 59 19.30 0.17 6.16
CA GLY A 59 18.51 1.38 5.96
C GLY A 59 17.03 1.16 6.26
N MET A 60 16.49 0.03 5.81
CA MET A 60 15.09 -0.35 6.03
C MET A 60 14.78 -0.68 7.50
N ASN A 61 15.72 -1.22 8.27
CA ASN A 61 15.53 -1.43 9.71
C ASN A 61 15.30 -0.12 10.49
N LYS A 62 15.77 1.02 9.96
CA LYS A 62 15.55 2.35 10.57
C LYS A 62 14.27 3.02 10.08
N TYR A 63 13.58 2.41 9.13
CA TYR A 63 12.48 3.02 8.40
C TYR A 63 11.12 2.64 9.01
N ASN A 64 10.33 3.65 9.42
CA ASN A 64 9.07 3.43 10.15
C ASN A 64 7.82 4.09 9.51
N VAL A 65 7.89 4.50 8.24
CA VAL A 65 6.90 5.45 7.70
C VAL A 65 5.68 4.77 7.04
N SER A 66 5.80 3.53 6.56
CA SER A 66 4.70 2.81 5.91
C SER A 66 4.53 1.38 6.42
N VAL A 67 3.29 1.03 6.76
CA VAL A 67 2.88 -0.30 7.23
C VAL A 67 3.12 -1.35 6.17
N PHE A 68 2.72 -1.08 4.92
CA PHE A 68 2.90 -2.04 3.84
C PHE A 68 4.37 -2.24 3.48
N ALA A 69 5.18 -1.17 3.55
CA ALA A 69 6.62 -1.28 3.41
C ALA A 69 7.23 -2.09 4.55
N ARG A 70 6.84 -1.86 5.81
CA ARG A 70 7.29 -2.65 6.98
C ARG A 70 6.84 -4.11 6.87
N MET A 71 5.60 -4.37 6.48
CA MET A 71 5.08 -5.72 6.27
C MET A 71 5.86 -6.43 5.17
N ALA A 72 6.04 -5.80 4.00
CA ALA A 72 6.81 -6.35 2.89
C ALA A 72 8.27 -6.61 3.28
N PHE A 73 8.88 -5.71 4.04
CA PHE A 73 10.24 -5.86 4.55
C PHE A 73 10.36 -6.97 5.59
N SER A 74 9.43 -7.04 6.54
CA SER A 74 9.35 -8.08 7.57
C SER A 74 9.16 -9.45 6.93
N LEU A 75 8.26 -9.52 5.94
CA LEU A 75 8.09 -10.65 5.04
C LEU A 75 9.45 -11.03 4.42
N ILE A 76 10.09 -10.15 3.65
CA ILE A 76 11.38 -10.44 2.98
C ILE A 76 12.48 -10.87 3.99
N SER A 77 12.47 -10.30 5.19
CA SER A 77 13.46 -10.55 6.26
C SER A 77 13.09 -11.72 7.18
N TYR A 78 12.02 -12.46 6.88
CA TYR A 78 11.50 -13.57 7.68
C TYR A 78 11.22 -13.21 9.15
N ARG A 79 10.70 -12.01 9.37
CA ARG A 79 10.25 -11.54 10.69
C ARG A 79 8.73 -11.69 10.82
N PRO A 80 8.21 -11.85 12.06
CA PRO A 80 6.77 -11.88 12.27
C PRO A 80 6.14 -10.54 11.85
N ILE A 81 5.12 -10.62 11.00
CA ILE A 81 4.46 -9.45 10.43
C ILE A 81 3.61 -8.73 11.48
N LEU A 82 2.99 -9.50 12.38
CA LEU A 82 2.03 -9.00 13.36
C LEU A 82 2.65 -8.05 14.39
N SER A 83 3.96 -8.14 14.64
CA SER A 83 4.66 -7.22 15.56
C SER A 83 4.93 -5.85 14.94
N GLU A 84 4.81 -5.70 13.62
CA GLU A 84 5.12 -4.47 12.88
C GLU A 84 3.88 -3.61 12.59
N ILE A 85 2.69 -4.06 13.03
CA ILE A 85 1.41 -3.41 12.78
C ILE A 85 0.95 -2.75 14.08
N ALA A 86 0.86 -1.42 14.08
CA ALA A 86 0.30 -0.70 15.20
C ALA A 86 -1.22 -0.88 15.25
N PHE A 87 -1.81 -0.85 16.45
CA PHE A 87 -3.26 -0.98 16.64
C PHE A 87 -4.07 0.03 15.83
N GLN A 88 -3.57 1.28 15.72
CA GLN A 88 -4.20 2.34 14.92
C GLN A 88 -4.29 1.98 13.44
N GLU A 89 -3.28 1.27 12.91
CA GLU A 89 -3.22 0.86 11.51
C GLU A 89 -4.19 -0.28 11.24
N ILE A 90 -4.37 -1.19 12.20
CA ILE A 90 -5.41 -2.23 12.16
C ILE A 90 -6.80 -1.59 12.06
N LEU A 91 -7.06 -0.56 12.85
CA LEU A 91 -8.34 0.17 12.80
C LEU A 91 -8.57 0.82 11.43
N VAL A 92 -7.56 1.46 10.85
CA VAL A 92 -7.67 2.09 9.51
C VAL A 92 -7.88 1.03 8.42
N MET A 93 -7.17 -0.10 8.48
CA MET A 93 -7.37 -1.22 7.56
C MET A 93 -8.77 -1.82 7.69
N ALA A 94 -9.23 -2.08 8.92
CA ALA A 94 -10.58 -2.61 9.18
C ALA A 94 -11.66 -1.64 8.69
N LEU A 95 -11.50 -0.34 8.96
CA LEU A 95 -12.40 0.71 8.49
C LEU A 95 -12.44 0.76 6.95
N SER A 96 -11.28 0.62 6.29
CA SER A 96 -11.23 0.57 4.82
C SER A 96 -11.93 -0.67 4.25
N GLY A 97 -11.79 -1.84 4.89
CA GLY A 97 -12.52 -3.05 4.51
C GLY A 97 -14.03 -2.89 4.68
N TYR A 98 -14.47 -2.31 5.79
CA TYR A 98 -15.89 -2.02 6.04
C TYR A 98 -16.47 -1.07 4.99
N VAL A 99 -15.76 0.02 4.68
CA VAL A 99 -16.19 1.01 3.69
C VAL A 99 -16.28 0.39 2.28
N LEU A 100 -15.36 -0.51 1.91
CA LEU A 100 -15.44 -1.26 0.64
C LEU A 100 -16.67 -2.16 0.57
N LEU A 101 -17.00 -2.85 1.66
CA LEU A 101 -18.17 -3.73 1.74
C LEU A 101 -19.49 -2.95 1.67
N VAL A 102 -19.57 -1.83 2.38
CA VAL A 102 -20.77 -0.99 2.43
C VAL A 102 -21.04 -0.30 1.08
N LEU A 103 -20.00 0.18 0.41
CA LEU A 103 -20.17 0.94 -0.82
C LEU A 103 -20.37 0.09 -2.08
N LYS A 104 -20.01 -1.20 -2.05
CA LYS A 104 -20.06 -2.13 -3.21
C LYS A 104 -19.55 -1.50 -4.53
N LYS A 105 -18.63 -0.52 -4.45
CA LYS A 105 -18.15 0.20 -5.63
C LYS A 105 -17.18 -0.70 -6.39
N ARG A 106 -17.45 -0.88 -7.69
CA ARG A 106 -16.60 -1.66 -8.62
C ARG A 106 -15.12 -1.26 -8.55
N SER A 107 -14.83 0.03 -8.37
CA SER A 107 -13.48 0.56 -8.21
C SER A 107 -12.78 0.11 -6.92
N GLY A 108 -13.53 -0.07 -5.83
CA GLY A 108 -13.01 -0.56 -4.57
C GLY A 108 -12.55 -2.02 -4.65
N TYR A 109 -13.30 -2.87 -5.36
CA TYR A 109 -12.91 -4.26 -5.60
C TYR A 109 -11.64 -4.38 -6.46
N VAL A 110 -11.46 -3.49 -7.44
CA VAL A 110 -10.23 -3.45 -8.25
C VAL A 110 -9.02 -3.11 -7.38
N LEU A 111 -9.12 -2.07 -6.53
CA LEU A 111 -8.04 -1.69 -5.62
C LEU A 111 -7.74 -2.79 -4.59
N GLY A 112 -8.78 -3.39 -4.00
CA GLY A 112 -8.61 -4.53 -3.08
C GLY A 112 -7.96 -5.74 -3.76
N GLY A 113 -8.34 -6.04 -5.00
CA GLY A 113 -7.73 -7.10 -5.81
C GLY A 113 -6.25 -6.85 -6.09
N LEU A 114 -5.86 -5.61 -6.42
CA LEU A 114 -4.45 -5.24 -6.58
C LEU A 114 -3.65 -5.44 -5.29
N THR A 115 -4.21 -5.08 -4.13
CA THR A 115 -3.57 -5.32 -2.83
C THR A 115 -3.38 -6.80 -2.53
N LEU A 116 -4.39 -7.63 -2.79
CA LEU A 116 -4.27 -9.08 -2.61
C LEU A 116 -3.24 -9.69 -3.56
N LEU A 117 -3.17 -9.21 -4.79
CA LEU A 117 -2.21 -9.69 -5.77
C LEU A 117 -0.77 -9.33 -5.37
N LEU A 118 -0.54 -8.10 -4.88
CA LEU A 118 0.75 -7.69 -4.33
C LEU A 118 1.17 -8.58 -3.15
N LEU A 119 0.28 -8.82 -2.19
CA LEU A 119 0.55 -9.70 -1.04
C LEU A 119 0.85 -11.14 -1.48
N GLY A 120 0.06 -11.67 -2.42
CA GLY A 120 0.27 -12.99 -2.99
C GLY A 120 1.62 -13.11 -3.69
N MET A 121 2.05 -12.07 -4.41
CA MET A 121 3.35 -12.03 -5.08
C MET A 121 4.50 -12.02 -4.07
N VAL A 122 4.44 -11.17 -3.03
CA VAL A 122 5.46 -11.13 -1.96
C VAL A 122 5.58 -12.50 -1.28
N ALA A 123 4.44 -13.13 -0.94
CA ALA A 123 4.42 -14.45 -0.32
C ALA A 123 5.01 -15.53 -1.25
N LEU A 124 4.65 -15.51 -2.54
CA LEU A 124 5.13 -16.47 -3.52
C LEU A 124 6.64 -16.34 -3.76
N CYS A 125 7.15 -15.12 -3.94
CA CYS A 125 8.59 -14.87 -4.08
C CYS A 125 9.38 -15.37 -2.86
N MET A 126 8.79 -15.32 -1.67
CA MET A 126 9.41 -15.89 -0.48
C MET A 126 9.44 -17.42 -0.46
N VAL A 127 8.33 -18.08 -0.79
CA VAL A 127 8.29 -19.54 -0.86
C VAL A 127 9.32 -20.07 -1.85
N PHE A 128 9.50 -19.38 -2.97
CA PHE A 128 10.57 -19.69 -3.93
C PHE A 128 11.96 -19.35 -3.36
N GLY A 129 12.12 -18.20 -2.70
CA GLY A 129 13.38 -17.77 -2.08
C GLY A 129 13.91 -18.78 -1.05
N LEU A 130 13.03 -19.39 -0.25
CA LEU A 130 13.39 -20.41 0.74
C LEU A 130 13.88 -21.74 0.11
N ARG A 131 13.55 -21.99 -1.16
CA ARG A 131 13.92 -23.22 -1.88
C ARG A 131 15.21 -23.08 -2.69
N VAL A 132 15.75 -21.86 -2.77
CA VAL A 132 16.94 -21.55 -3.56
C VAL A 132 18.20 -22.06 -2.85
N LYS A 133 19.10 -22.67 -3.62
CA LYS A 133 20.39 -23.19 -3.13
C LYS A 133 21.57 -22.25 -3.42
N ARG A 134 21.39 -21.27 -4.31
CA ARG A 134 22.44 -20.35 -4.78
C ARG A 134 22.04 -18.89 -4.58
N VAL A 135 22.96 -18.09 -4.06
CA VAL A 135 22.73 -16.64 -3.84
C VAL A 135 22.37 -15.91 -5.15
N SER A 136 22.91 -16.34 -6.29
CA SER A 136 22.59 -15.77 -7.61
C SER A 136 21.10 -15.88 -7.98
N GLU A 137 20.45 -16.99 -7.61
CA GLU A 137 19.01 -17.21 -7.88
C GLU A 137 18.14 -16.36 -6.94
N LEU A 138 18.63 -16.07 -5.73
CA LEU A 138 17.96 -15.18 -4.79
C LEU A 138 17.90 -13.73 -5.32
N PHE A 139 18.99 -13.25 -5.93
CA PHE A 139 19.01 -11.94 -6.59
C PHE A 139 17.98 -11.83 -7.72
N VAL A 140 17.84 -12.89 -8.52
CA VAL A 140 16.82 -12.94 -9.59
C VAL A 140 15.41 -12.84 -9.00
N ILE A 141 15.13 -13.53 -7.90
CA ILE A 141 13.83 -13.45 -7.21
C ILE A 141 13.57 -12.04 -6.68
N PHE A 142 14.57 -11.37 -6.08
CA PHE A 142 14.41 -9.99 -5.63
C PHE A 142 14.20 -9.02 -6.78
N HIS A 143 14.82 -9.25 -7.93
CA HIS A 143 14.59 -8.42 -9.11
C HIS A 143 13.17 -8.60 -9.66
N ILE A 144 12.66 -9.85 -9.71
CA ILE A 144 11.28 -10.15 -10.08
C ILE A 144 10.30 -9.50 -9.09
N LEU A 145 10.58 -9.60 -7.79
CA LEU A 145 9.77 -8.99 -6.75
C LEU A 145 9.76 -7.46 -6.85
N SER A 146 10.91 -6.84 -7.12
CA SER A 146 11.03 -5.40 -7.32
C SER A 146 10.20 -4.92 -8.51
N ILE A 147 10.35 -5.56 -9.68
CA ILE A 147 9.64 -5.15 -10.90
C ILE A 147 8.13 -5.41 -10.76
N GLY A 148 7.75 -6.61 -10.31
CA GLY A 148 6.35 -6.97 -10.16
C GLY A 148 5.65 -6.20 -9.04
N GLY A 149 6.31 -6.07 -7.88
CA GLY A 149 5.80 -5.27 -6.77
C GLY A 149 5.69 -3.79 -7.13
N GLY A 150 6.71 -3.24 -7.79
CA GLY A 150 6.74 -1.85 -8.24
C GLY A 150 5.65 -1.55 -9.28
N THR A 151 5.44 -2.42 -10.26
CA THR A 151 4.37 -2.25 -11.26
C THR A 151 2.98 -2.31 -10.64
N LEU A 152 2.72 -3.24 -9.72
CA LEU A 152 1.45 -3.31 -9.01
C LEU A 152 1.20 -2.08 -8.13
N CYS A 153 2.25 -1.57 -7.47
CA CYS A 153 2.15 -0.33 -6.71
C CYS A 153 1.85 0.87 -7.62
N ALA A 154 2.52 0.98 -8.77
CA ALA A 154 2.27 2.04 -9.74
C ALA A 154 0.82 2.00 -10.27
N LEU A 155 0.32 0.81 -10.61
CA LEU A 155 -1.07 0.63 -11.03
C LEU A 155 -2.05 1.07 -9.93
N PHE A 156 -1.81 0.65 -8.67
CA PHE A 156 -2.64 1.07 -7.55
C PHE A 156 -2.64 2.60 -7.40
N ILE A 157 -1.48 3.25 -7.52
CA ILE A 157 -1.36 4.72 -7.42
C ILE A 157 -2.15 5.40 -8.53
N VAL A 158 -2.00 4.97 -9.78
CA VAL A 158 -2.71 5.57 -10.93
C VAL A 158 -4.22 5.41 -10.81
N PHE A 159 -4.70 4.19 -10.52
CA PHE A 159 -6.12 3.93 -10.33
C PHE A 159 -6.69 4.65 -9.10
N GLY A 160 -5.92 4.69 -8.01
CA GLY A 160 -6.29 5.36 -6.77
C GLY A 160 -6.37 6.88 -6.94
N LEU A 161 -5.43 7.51 -7.64
CA LEU A 161 -5.47 8.94 -7.94
C LEU A 161 -6.68 9.32 -8.82
N ASN A 162 -6.96 8.52 -9.87
CA ASN A 162 -8.14 8.74 -10.70
C ASN A 162 -9.44 8.62 -9.89
N LEU A 163 -9.52 7.63 -8.99
CA LEU A 163 -10.67 7.47 -8.10
C LEU A 163 -10.78 8.65 -7.11
N LEU A 164 -9.66 9.12 -6.56
CA LEU A 164 -9.62 10.26 -5.65
C LEU A 164 -10.14 11.54 -6.33
N LEU A 165 -9.70 11.81 -7.57
CA LEU A 165 -10.18 12.95 -8.35
C LEU A 165 -11.69 12.88 -8.58
N ARG A 166 -12.23 11.70 -8.92
CA ARG A 166 -13.68 11.52 -9.08
C ARG A 166 -14.45 11.76 -7.79
N LEU A 167 -13.93 11.29 -6.65
CA LEU A 167 -14.53 11.51 -5.34
C LEU A 167 -14.50 12.99 -4.95
N LEU A 168 -13.39 13.68 -5.18
CA LEU A 168 -13.27 15.11 -4.90
C LEU A 168 -14.21 15.94 -5.77
N PHE A 169 -14.33 15.62 -7.06
CA PHE A 169 -15.25 16.30 -7.97
C PHE A 169 -16.70 16.14 -7.51
N PHE A 170 -17.09 14.93 -7.08
CA PHE A 170 -18.42 14.67 -6.51
C PHE A 170 -18.68 15.50 -5.23
N ILE A 171 -17.69 15.60 -4.34
CA ILE A 171 -17.82 16.37 -3.09
C ILE A 171 -17.96 17.88 -3.34
N VAL A 172 -17.36 18.41 -4.40
CA VAL A 172 -17.30 19.85 -4.70
C VAL A 172 -18.48 20.33 -5.55
N HIS A 173 -19.02 19.49 -6.43
CA HIS A 173 -20.03 19.91 -7.42
C HIS A 173 -21.45 19.36 -7.22
N GLU A 174 -21.61 18.26 -6.49
CA GLU A 174 -22.93 17.85 -5.97
C GLU A 174 -23.08 18.33 -4.53
#